data_AF-A0A7W1K956-F1
#
_entry.id   AF-A0A7W1K956-F1
#
_cell.length_a   1.000
_cell.length_b   1.000
_cell.length_c   1.000
_cell.angle_alpha   90.00
_cell.angle_beta   90.00
_cell.angle_gamma   90.00
#
_symmetry.space_group_name_H-M   'P 1'
#
loop_
_entity.id
_entity.type
_entity.pdbx_description
1 polymer ?
#
loop_
_entity_poly.entity_id
_entity_poly.type
_entity_poly.pdbx_seq_one_letter_code
_entity_poly.pdbx_strand_id
1 'polypeptide(L)' 'MVPIGDWESHAAQALLVIEISETSRAVDLGRKAAIYAAAGIPEYWVLDLADFKLVVQRRQSSHDVVRVACIG' A
#
# COMPACT_ATOMS: atom_id res chain seq x y z
N MET A 1 -8.72 1.33 -19.49
CA MET A 1 -7.53 2.12 -19.86
C MET A 1 -7.85 3.56 -19.53
N VAL A 2 -7.22 4.12 -18.48
CA VAL A 2 -7.40 5.55 -18.13
C VAL A 2 -6.79 6.38 -19.27
N PRO A 3 -7.44 7.44 -19.76
CA PRO A 3 -6.88 8.29 -20.81
C PRO A 3 -5.54 8.89 -20.36
N ILE A 4 -4.56 8.90 -21.25
CA ILE A 4 -3.28 9.59 -21.01
C ILE A 4 -3.60 11.10 -21.00
N GLY A 5 -3.59 11.71 -19.81
CA GLY A 5 -3.97 13.11 -19.59
C GLY A 5 -3.20 13.72 -18.42
N ASP A 6 -3.36 15.04 -18.25
CA ASP A 6 -2.67 15.92 -17.30
C ASP A 6 -2.61 15.34 -15.87
N TRP A 7 -1.45 14.77 -15.56
CA TRP A 7 -1.07 14.21 -14.25
C TRP A 7 -0.46 15.26 -13.31
N GLU A 8 -0.37 16.52 -13.74
CA GLU A 8 0.23 17.60 -12.94
C GLU A 8 -0.69 18.00 -11.78
N SER A 9 -2.00 17.79 -11.91
CA SER A 9 -2.97 17.91 -10.82
C SER A 9 -2.86 16.71 -9.86
N HIS A 10 -1.78 16.64 -9.08
CA HIS A 10 -1.59 15.61 -8.07
C HIS A 10 -2.29 15.98 -6.76
N ALA A 11 -2.96 15.01 -6.14
CA ALA A 11 -3.49 15.20 -4.80
C ALA A 11 -2.34 15.54 -3.83
N ALA A 12 -2.53 16.53 -2.96
CA ALA A 12 -1.52 16.91 -1.98
C ALA A 12 -1.17 15.77 -1.00
N GLN A 13 -2.07 14.78 -0.85
CA GLN A 13 -1.86 13.60 -0.02
C GLN A 13 -2.59 12.39 -0.62
N ALA A 14 -1.93 11.22 -0.60
CA ALA A 14 -2.57 9.96 -0.95
C ALA A 14 -3.39 9.42 0.23
N LEU A 15 -4.59 8.90 -0.06
CA LEU A 15 -5.41 8.18 0.93
C LEU A 15 -5.14 6.68 0.92
N LEU A 16 -4.69 6.16 -0.22
CA LEU A 16 -4.36 4.75 -0.42
C LEU A 16 -3.12 4.64 -1.28
N VAL A 17 -2.16 3.84 -0.84
CA VAL A 17 -1.02 3.42 -1.64
C VAL A 17 -1.11 1.91 -1.85
N ILE A 18 -0.94 1.47 -3.10
CA ILE A 18 -0.93 0.05 -3.47
C ILE A 18 0.42 -0.24 -4.12
N GLU A 19 1.09 -1.27 -3.63
CA GLU A 19 2.32 -1.81 -4.21
C GLU A 19 2.09 -3.24 -4.70
N ILE A 20 2.69 -3.58 -5.83
CA ILE A 20 2.70 -4.94 -6.37
C ILE A 20 4.12 -5.47 -6.24
N SER A 21 4.28 -6.52 -5.45
CA SER A 21 5.59 -7.02 -5.04
C SER A 21 5.78 -8.46 -5.50
N GLU A 22 6.76 -8.67 -6.37
CA GLU A 22 7.28 -10.01 -6.68
C GLU A 22 8.61 -10.25 -5.96
N THR A 23 9.57 -9.34 -6.09
CA THR A 23 10.93 -9.46 -5.51
C THR A 23 11.23 -8.42 -4.43
N SER A 24 10.40 -7.38 -4.29
CA SER A 24 10.60 -6.25 -3.38
C SER A 24 9.91 -6.41 -2.02
N ARG A 25 9.37 -7.60 -1.74
CA ARG A 25 8.48 -7.87 -0.59
C ARG A 25 9.01 -7.37 0.74
N ALA A 26 10.27 -7.64 1.04
CA ALA A 26 10.89 -7.22 2.30
C ALA A 26 10.95 -5.69 2.44
N VAL A 27 11.12 -4.98 1.33
CA VAL A 27 11.13 -3.51 1.30
C VAL A 27 9.73 -2.94 1.44
N ASP A 28 8.76 -3.53 0.73
CA ASP A 28 7.36 -3.08 0.73
C ASP A 28 6.71 -3.32 2.10
N LEU A 29 6.79 -4.53 2.64
CA LEU A 29 6.24 -4.86 3.96
C LEU A 29 7.04 -4.29 5.14
N GLY A 30 8.26 -3.80 4.90
CA GLY A 30 9.15 -3.25 5.92
C GLY A 30 9.32 -1.73 5.79
N ARG A 31 10.35 -1.30 5.05
CA ARG A 31 10.76 0.11 4.99
C ARG A 31 9.65 1.02 4.46
N LYS A 32 8.98 0.65 3.38
CA LYS A 32 7.93 1.50 2.78
C LYS A 32 6.69 1.58 3.69
N ALA A 33 6.26 0.46 4.26
CA ALA A 33 5.20 0.43 5.26
C ALA A 33 5.41 1.47 6.37
N ALA A 34 6.60 1.51 6.96
CA ALA A 34 6.95 2.47 8.01
C ALA A 34 6.91 3.92 7.51
N ILE A 35 7.43 4.19 6.30
CA ILE A 35 7.41 5.52 5.69
C ILE A 35 5.98 6.00 5.46
N TYR A 36 5.11 5.16 4.89
CA TYR A 36 3.73 5.54 4.59
C TYR A 36 2.87 5.72 5.85
N ALA A 37 3.08 4.89 6.88
CA ALA A 37 2.46 5.09 8.19
C ALA A 37 2.88 6.42 8.83
N ALA A 38 4.18 6.73 8.79
CA ALA A 38 4.72 8.00 9.30
C ALA A 38 4.23 9.23 8.49
N ALA A 39 4.03 9.08 7.19
CA ALA A 39 3.41 10.09 6.33
C ALA A 39 1.89 10.23 6.53
N GLY A 40 1.30 9.45 7.44
CA GLY A 40 -0.11 9.54 7.79
C GLY A 40 -1.07 8.99 6.73
N ILE A 41 -0.57 8.16 5.80
CA ILE A 41 -1.40 7.50 4.79
C ILE A 41 -2.32 6.50 5.51
N PRO A 42 -3.65 6.61 5.35
CA PRO A 42 -4.58 5.77 6.11
C PRO A 42 -4.64 4.32 5.64
N GLU A 43 -4.33 4.05 4.36
CA GLU A 43 -4.32 2.69 3.80
C GLU A 43 -3.06 2.40 2.96
N TYR A 44 -2.37 1.30 3.28
CA TYR A 44 -1.24 0.80 2.51
C TYR A 44 -1.40 -0.70 2.22
N TRP A 45 -1.47 -1.05 0.95
CA TRP A 45 -1.76 -2.40 0.48
C TRP A 45 -0.56 -2.93 -0.30
N VAL A 46 -0.17 -4.18 -0.02
CA VAL A 46 0.87 -4.89 -0.78
C VAL A 46 0.27 -6.17 -1.35
N LEU A 47 0.22 -6.24 -2.68
CA LEU A 47 -0.06 -7.47 -3.40
C LEU A 47 1.24 -8.26 -3.53
N ASP A 48 1.38 -9.30 -2.71
CA ASP A 48 2.52 -10.20 -2.67
C ASP A 48 2.30 -11.35 -3.66
N LEU A 49 2.98 -11.25 -4.82
CA LEU A 49 2.88 -12.22 -5.90
C LEU A 49 3.67 -13.51 -5.61
N ALA A 50 4.70 -13.45 -4.76
CA ALA A 50 5.47 -14.64 -4.40
C ALA A 50 4.64 -15.61 -3.55
N ASP A 51 3.84 -15.06 -2.63
CA ASP A 51 2.99 -15.85 -1.73
C ASP A 51 1.50 -15.86 -2.12
N PHE A 52 1.10 -15.17 -3.19
CA PHE A 52 -0.30 -14.97 -3.60
C PHE A 52 -1.19 -14.43 -2.47
N LYS A 53 -0.74 -13.36 -1.82
CA LYS A 53 -1.44 -12.74 -0.69
C LYS A 53 -1.65 -11.24 -0.90
N LEU A 54 -2.76 -10.74 -0.38
CA LEU A 54 -2.95 -9.32 -0.14
C LEU A 54 -2.66 -9.02 1.33
N VAL A 55 -1.68 -8.16 1.58
CA VAL A 55 -1.42 -7.60 2.91
C VAL A 55 -1.98 -6.18 2.96
N VAL A 56 -2.90 -5.94 3.88
CA VAL A 56 -3.56 -4.65 4.09
C VAL A 56 -3.13 -4.07 5.42
N GLN A 57 -2.49 -2.92 5.40
CA GLN A 57 -2.17 -2.13 6.58
C GLN A 57 -3.10 -0.93 6.61
N ARG A 58 -3.94 -0.84 7.65
CA ARG A 58 -4.93 0.23 7.81
C ARG A 58 -4.81 0.84 9.20
N ARG A 59 -4.70 2.16 9.25
CA ARG A 59 -4.78 2.91 10.50
C ARG A 59 -6.24 3.06 10.94
N GLN A 60 -6.57 2.64 12.15
CA GLN A 60 -7.89 2.78 12.77
C GLN A 60 -7.74 3.57 14.06
N SER A 61 -8.36 4.76 14.13
CA SER A 61 -8.29 5.75 15.22
C SER A 61 -6.86 6.15 15.64
N SER A 62 -6.12 5.27 16.31
CA SER A 62 -4.71 5.46 16.71
C SER A 62 -3.88 4.17 16.71
N HIS A 63 -4.41 3.07 16.15
CA HIS A 63 -3.74 1.78 16.06
C HIS A 63 -3.63 1.33 14.60
N ASP A 64 -2.52 0.70 14.25
CA ASP A 64 -2.33 0.10 12.95
C ASP A 64 -2.81 -1.36 12.98
N VAL A 65 -3.70 -1.69 12.04
CA VAL A 65 -4.25 -3.04 11.88
C VAL A 65 -3.71 -3.62 10.59
N VAL A 66 -3.04 -4.77 10.72
CA VAL A 66 -2.58 -5.55 9.57
C VAL A 66 -3.55 -6.71 9.34
N ARG A 67 -4.04 -6.86 8.11
CA ARG A 67 -4.85 -7.99 7.66
C ARG A 67 -4.15 -8.67 6.49
N VAL A 68 -4.24 -9.98 6.43
CA VAL A 68 -3.67 -10.79 5.34
C VAL A 68 -4.76 -11.69 4.79
N ALA A 69 -4.94 -11.69 3.48
CA ALA A 69 -5.84 -12.58 2.77
C ALA A 69 -5.08 -13.31 1.68
N CYS A 70 -5.31 -14.62 1.53
CA CYS A 70 -4.89 -15.35 0.34
C CYS A 70 -5.78 -14.94 -0.84
N ILE A 71 -5.22 -14.89 -2.04
CA ILE A 71 -5.97 -14.59 -3.26
C ILE A 71 -6.14 -15.89 -4.02
N GLY A 72 -7.32 -16.51 -3.89
CA GLY A 72 -7.67 -17.80 -4.49
C GLY A 72 -9.05 -18.27 -4.05
#